data_AF-A0A061N478-F1
#
_entry.id   AF-A0A061N478-F1
#
_cell.length_a   1.000
_cell.length_b   1.000
_cell.length_c   1.000
_cell.angle_alpha   90.00
_cell.angle_beta   90.00
_cell.angle_gamma   90.00
#
_symmetry.space_group_name_H-M   'P 1'
#
loop_
_entity.id
_entity.type
_entity.pdbx_description
1 polymer ?
#
loop_
_entity_poly.entity_id
_entity_poly.type
_entity_poly.pdbx_seq_one_letter_code
_entity_poly.pdbx_strand_id
1 'polypeptide(L)'
;MAYQPKSYRKFLAGTLTAVMATTAFAVTTPQQVVNAEEPALTDVEPGDFAYAEIYRGLERGIINGYPDHTYRPHQSISRGQVANLIVRALGLSYDGELTETGFSDVDPDSSFAEAATLLSAEGIMVGSSEGTMFRPTEPISREQMASVLVRAFDIESSGEDVDVVDADLVHNSHLENVEALVSQGISVTSDNAFRPREDVTRAQFAVFLDRVLAYTWTELQGIEGIEAINNTTVHVYFEEPIDEAPTAMFAFDNELEVLDTAIEDDGYTVVLTTSEQVLDQTYTLLVSEARTNQVITGHDEAAPTPEPEPGTIEEVVYALQEAYEQEDEVAFLEALTKINEYDEDAFEDSQVFPDYITSYLDAYDGQETVEDLAAFVYQVNVETALIAVEAATEETIIGALSTLDLVTPEEYRLIVVSTSTERIYEAISELDFESEDILGQIEEVVTRIGR
;
A
#
# COMPACT_ATOMS: atom_id res chain seq x y z
N MET A 1 -13.48 34.27 -25.12
CA MET A 1 -13.22 32.99 -25.82
C MET A 1 -12.19 32.27 -24.98
N ALA A 2 -12.47 31.01 -24.68
CA ALA A 2 -11.85 30.22 -23.62
C ALA A 2 -10.32 30.16 -23.75
N TYR A 3 -9.64 30.45 -22.65
CA TYR A 3 -8.23 30.19 -22.47
C TYR A 3 -8.04 28.68 -22.30
N GLN A 4 -7.30 28.07 -23.21
CA GLN A 4 -6.67 26.77 -23.02
C GLN A 4 -5.26 26.87 -23.56
N PRO A 5 -4.32 26.29 -22.82
CA PRO A 5 -3.52 25.28 -23.49
C PRO A 5 -3.55 23.95 -22.71
N LYS A 6 -4.31 23.00 -23.26
CA LYS A 6 -4.20 21.54 -23.07
C LYS A 6 -2.82 20.98 -23.51
N SER A 7 -1.78 21.80 -23.65
CA SER A 7 -0.47 21.35 -24.16
C SER A 7 0.43 20.80 -23.05
N TYR A 8 0.28 21.26 -21.81
CA TYR A 8 1.14 20.85 -20.70
C TYR A 8 0.92 19.39 -20.23
N ARG A 9 -0.33 18.99 -19.93
CA ARG A 9 -0.67 17.59 -19.59
C ARG A 9 -0.22 16.59 -20.68
N LYS A 10 -0.23 17.01 -21.95
CA LYS A 10 0.24 16.21 -23.09
C LYS A 10 1.76 16.16 -23.23
N PHE A 11 2.48 17.17 -22.75
CA PHE A 11 3.94 17.25 -22.83
C PHE A 11 4.63 16.45 -21.71
N LEU A 12 4.09 16.47 -20.48
CA LEU A 12 4.55 15.61 -19.37
C LEU A 12 4.42 14.13 -19.73
N ALA A 13 3.27 13.72 -20.28
CA ALA A 13 3.03 12.34 -20.72
C ALA A 13 4.05 11.88 -21.79
N GLY A 14 4.58 12.77 -22.62
CA GLY A 14 5.53 12.45 -23.69
C GLY A 14 7.01 12.56 -23.32
N THR A 15 7.36 13.34 -22.29
CA THR A 15 8.76 13.52 -21.84
C THR A 15 9.15 12.60 -20.68
N LEU A 16 8.20 12.21 -19.83
CA LEU A 16 8.43 11.25 -18.75
C LEU A 16 8.41 9.79 -19.24
N THR A 17 7.66 9.46 -20.30
CA THR A 17 7.62 8.10 -20.89
C THR A 17 8.75 7.82 -21.90
N ALA A 18 9.60 8.80 -22.23
CA ALA A 18 10.58 8.69 -23.32
C ALA A 18 11.74 7.71 -23.06
N VAL A 19 11.78 7.02 -21.91
CA VAL A 19 12.69 5.88 -21.66
C VAL A 19 12.15 4.57 -22.27
N MET A 20 10.90 4.53 -22.75
CA MET A 20 10.31 3.38 -23.44
C MET A 20 10.81 3.23 -24.89
N ALA A 21 12.11 2.93 -25.05
CA ALA A 21 12.68 2.50 -26.32
C ALA A 21 13.42 1.15 -26.15
N THR A 22 12.64 0.08 -26.18
CA THR A 22 12.99 -1.25 -26.71
C THR A 22 14.29 -1.90 -26.23
N THR A 23 14.21 -2.88 -25.34
CA THR A 23 15.05 -4.09 -25.48
C THR A 23 14.21 -5.35 -25.30
N ALA A 24 13.75 -5.88 -26.43
CA ALA A 24 13.41 -7.28 -26.57
C ALA A 24 14.66 -8.13 -26.36
N PHE A 25 14.50 -9.25 -25.66
CA PHE A 25 15.43 -10.37 -25.47
C PHE A 25 16.63 -10.42 -26.43
N ALA A 26 17.84 -10.23 -25.90
CA ALA A 26 19.06 -10.79 -26.46
C ALA A 26 20.00 -11.21 -25.33
N VAL A 27 20.11 -12.53 -25.11
CA VAL A 27 21.16 -13.15 -24.30
C VAL A 27 22.50 -12.86 -24.96
N THR A 28 23.26 -11.85 -24.50
CA THR A 28 24.68 -11.69 -24.86
C THR A 28 25.48 -11.00 -23.76
N THR A 29 26.35 -11.79 -23.09
CA THR A 29 27.55 -11.39 -22.33
C THR A 29 27.38 -10.48 -21.11
N PRO A 30 28.15 -10.67 -20.02
CA PRO A 30 28.17 -9.71 -18.91
C PRO A 30 28.76 -8.39 -19.44
N GLN A 31 27.89 -7.44 -19.78
CA GLN A 31 28.31 -6.08 -19.98
C GLN A 31 28.83 -5.56 -18.65
N GLN A 32 30.07 -5.07 -18.69
CA GLN A 32 30.61 -4.19 -17.66
C GLN A 32 29.56 -3.13 -17.35
N VAL A 33 29.04 -3.15 -16.12
CA VAL A 33 28.40 -2.00 -15.48
C VAL A 33 29.43 -0.87 -15.50
N VAL A 34 29.35 -0.04 -16.54
CA VAL A 34 29.85 1.33 -16.46
C VAL A 34 28.94 2.00 -15.45
N ASN A 35 29.41 2.01 -14.20
CA ASN A 35 28.88 2.89 -13.17
C ASN A 35 29.04 4.31 -13.75
N ALA A 36 27.99 4.86 -14.34
CA ALA A 36 27.91 6.29 -14.56
C ALA A 36 27.85 6.86 -13.16
N GLU A 37 29.01 7.30 -12.66
CA GLU A 37 29.09 8.03 -11.41
C GLU A 37 28.16 9.23 -11.60
N GLU A 38 27.02 9.22 -10.90
CA GLU A 38 26.16 10.38 -10.66
C GLU A 38 27.05 11.63 -10.60
N PRO A 39 26.74 12.75 -11.30
CA PRO A 39 27.60 13.92 -11.27
C PRO A 39 27.70 14.41 -9.83
N ALA A 40 28.75 13.97 -9.14
CA ALA A 40 28.86 14.11 -7.70
C ALA A 40 28.98 15.60 -7.36
N LEU A 41 27.95 16.13 -6.69
CA LEU A 41 27.98 17.46 -6.12
C LEU A 41 28.82 17.40 -4.84
N THR A 42 29.87 18.20 -4.77
CA THR A 42 30.85 18.18 -3.68
C THR A 42 30.35 18.78 -2.37
N ASP A 43 29.18 19.42 -2.37
CA ASP A 43 28.55 20.11 -1.25
C ASP A 43 27.10 19.65 -1.00
N VAL A 44 26.74 18.46 -1.50
CA VAL A 44 25.46 17.79 -1.24
C VAL A 44 25.74 16.32 -0.92
N GLU A 45 25.61 15.95 0.34
CA GLU A 45 25.98 14.64 0.88
C GLU A 45 24.74 13.78 1.21
N PRO A 46 24.82 12.44 1.11
CA PRO A 46 23.73 11.57 1.56
C PRO A 46 23.33 11.88 3.00
N GLY A 47 22.03 12.11 3.23
CA GLY A 47 21.48 12.54 4.52
C GLY A 47 21.20 14.04 4.63
N ASP A 48 21.67 14.87 3.69
CA ASP A 48 21.19 16.25 3.58
C ASP A 48 19.70 16.27 3.25
N PHE A 49 18.96 17.21 3.86
CA PHE A 49 17.48 17.23 3.79
C PHE A 49 16.89 17.37 2.37
N ALA A 50 17.68 17.83 1.41
CA ALA A 50 17.29 18.01 0.01
C ALA A 50 18.10 17.12 -0.95
N TYR A 51 18.88 16.17 -0.43
CA TYR A 51 19.77 15.32 -1.22
C TYR A 51 19.00 14.65 -2.37
N ALA A 52 17.95 13.92 -2.03
CA ALA A 52 17.21 13.12 -2.99
C ALA A 52 16.51 13.99 -4.06
N GLU A 53 15.96 15.13 -3.66
CA GLU A 53 15.27 16.07 -4.53
C GLU A 53 16.22 16.75 -5.51
N ILE A 54 17.44 17.08 -5.06
CA ILE A 54 18.48 17.66 -5.90
C ILE A 54 18.93 16.64 -6.96
N TYR A 55 19.20 15.40 -6.56
CA TYR A 55 19.67 14.35 -7.48
C TYR A 55 18.57 13.91 -8.47
N ARG A 56 17.30 13.75 -8.04
CA ARG A 56 16.18 13.55 -8.97
C ARG A 56 16.06 14.68 -9.99
N GLY A 57 16.27 15.93 -9.55
CA GLY A 57 16.30 17.07 -10.44
C GLY A 57 17.46 17.05 -11.43
N LEU A 58 18.63 16.53 -11.04
CA LEU A 58 19.80 16.36 -11.90
C LEU A 58 19.57 15.28 -12.95
N GLU A 59 19.06 14.11 -12.54
CA GLU A 59 18.72 12.99 -13.42
C GLU A 59 17.72 13.42 -14.51
N ARG A 60 16.73 14.24 -14.13
CA ARG A 60 15.73 14.81 -15.05
C ARG A 60 16.25 16.00 -15.89
N GLY A 61 17.48 16.45 -15.67
CA GLY A 61 18.07 17.61 -16.35
C GLY A 61 17.43 18.96 -15.99
N ILE A 62 16.61 19.02 -14.94
CA ILE A 62 15.93 20.22 -14.46
C ILE A 62 16.91 21.05 -13.62
N ILE A 63 17.55 20.40 -12.66
CA ILE A 63 18.55 20.99 -11.79
C ILE A 63 19.93 20.84 -12.44
N ASN A 64 20.76 21.86 -12.25
CA ASN A 64 22.17 21.82 -12.63
C ASN A 64 23.02 22.37 -11.47
N GLY A 65 24.18 21.76 -11.28
CA GLY A 65 25.24 22.31 -10.45
C GLY A 65 25.96 23.49 -11.12
N TYR A 66 26.91 24.05 -10.38
CA TYR A 66 27.86 25.03 -10.88
C TYR A 66 29.05 24.32 -11.55
N PRO A 67 29.82 25.02 -12.41
CA PRO A 67 31.00 24.45 -13.07
C PRO A 67 32.11 23.95 -12.12
N ASP A 68 32.06 24.35 -10.85
CA ASP A 68 32.97 23.92 -9.79
C ASP A 68 32.48 22.66 -9.06
N HIS A 69 31.49 21.94 -9.60
CA HIS A 69 30.88 20.75 -9.01
C HIS A 69 30.20 21.03 -7.65
N THR A 70 29.69 22.25 -7.44
CA THR A 70 28.86 22.58 -6.28
C THR A 70 27.40 22.79 -6.67
N TYR A 71 26.46 22.63 -5.73
CA TYR A 71 25.06 23.05 -5.87
C TYR A 71 24.76 24.32 -5.08
N ARG A 72 25.50 24.60 -4.01
CA ARG A 72 25.34 25.73 -3.08
C ARG A 72 23.96 25.72 -2.40
N PRO A 73 23.62 24.64 -1.66
CA PRO A 73 22.26 24.41 -1.15
C PRO A 73 21.74 25.53 -0.24
N HIS A 74 22.62 26.16 0.54
CA HIS A 74 22.25 27.20 1.50
C HIS A 74 22.19 28.63 0.93
N GLN A 75 22.55 28.82 -0.35
CA GLN A 75 22.47 30.14 -0.98
C GLN A 75 21.02 30.46 -1.33
N SER A 76 20.56 31.70 -1.07
CA SER A 76 19.27 32.18 -1.55
C SER A 76 19.19 32.06 -3.08
N ILE A 77 18.10 31.48 -3.58
CA ILE A 77 17.86 31.33 -5.01
C ILE A 77 17.33 32.64 -5.59
N SER A 78 17.95 33.08 -6.69
CA SER A 78 17.52 34.29 -7.39
C SER A 78 16.30 34.04 -8.29
N ARG A 79 15.50 35.08 -8.56
CA ARG A 79 14.36 35.00 -9.49
C ARG A 79 14.74 34.47 -10.87
N GLY A 80 15.90 34.85 -11.41
CA GLY A 80 16.38 34.34 -12.70
C GLY A 80 16.74 32.86 -12.66
N GLN A 81 17.31 32.37 -11.56
CA GLN A 81 17.57 30.94 -11.39
C GLN A 81 16.28 30.14 -11.27
N VAL A 82 15.30 30.64 -10.50
CA VAL A 82 13.95 30.05 -10.44
C VAL A 82 13.35 29.97 -11.85
N ALA A 83 13.41 31.05 -12.62
CA ALA A 83 12.89 31.07 -13.98
C ALA A 83 13.50 29.98 -14.87
N ASN A 84 14.83 29.83 -14.82
CA ASN A 84 15.52 28.79 -15.57
C ASN A 84 15.13 27.37 -15.15
N LEU A 85 14.91 27.13 -13.85
CA LEU A 85 14.46 25.81 -13.36
C LEU A 85 13.02 25.51 -13.81
N ILE A 86 12.12 26.50 -13.73
CA ILE A 86 10.73 26.34 -14.15
C ILE A 86 10.64 26.10 -15.67
N VAL A 87 11.39 26.84 -16.48
CA VAL A 87 11.43 26.62 -17.94
C VAL A 87 11.89 25.21 -18.28
N ARG A 88 12.93 24.69 -17.60
CA ARG A 88 13.38 23.30 -17.80
C ARG A 88 12.34 22.29 -17.34
N ALA A 89 11.74 22.50 -16.18
CA ALA A 89 10.70 21.62 -15.64
C ALA A 89 9.47 21.56 -16.55
N LEU A 90 9.10 22.67 -17.18
CA LEU A 90 8.00 22.76 -18.13
C LEU A 90 8.41 22.36 -19.57
N GLY A 91 9.70 22.09 -19.81
CA GLY A 91 10.28 21.85 -21.14
C GLY A 91 10.01 22.95 -22.16
N LEU A 92 9.89 24.18 -21.70
CA LEU A 92 9.69 25.34 -22.57
C LEU A 92 11.01 25.68 -23.28
N SER A 93 10.89 26.13 -24.52
CA SER A 93 12.02 26.61 -25.30
C SER A 93 11.59 27.74 -26.22
N TYR A 94 12.51 28.62 -26.56
CA TYR A 94 12.28 29.71 -27.49
C TYR A 94 12.80 29.34 -28.89
N ASP A 95 11.89 29.28 -29.87
CA ASP A 95 12.24 29.05 -31.26
C ASP A 95 12.72 30.35 -31.93
N GLY A 96 14.02 30.62 -31.90
CA GLY A 96 14.64 31.70 -32.67
C GLY A 96 15.72 32.48 -31.93
N GLU A 97 16.15 33.59 -32.52
CA GLU A 97 17.07 34.53 -31.87
C GLU A 97 16.27 35.51 -31.01
N LEU A 98 16.53 35.51 -29.71
CA LEU A 98 15.89 36.42 -28.77
C LEU A 98 16.54 37.80 -28.87
N THR A 99 15.88 38.73 -29.56
CA THR A 99 16.43 40.09 -29.77
C THR A 99 15.98 41.10 -28.72
N GLU A 100 14.86 40.85 -28.02
CA GLU A 100 14.32 41.71 -26.97
C GLU A 100 13.65 40.88 -25.87
N THR A 101 13.83 41.28 -24.62
CA THR A 101 13.29 40.54 -23.45
C THR A 101 11.99 41.13 -22.91
N GLY A 102 11.70 42.40 -23.23
CA GLY A 102 10.64 43.18 -22.60
C GLY A 102 11.02 43.78 -21.24
N PHE A 103 12.22 43.47 -20.72
CA PHE A 103 12.69 43.90 -19.41
C PHE A 103 13.94 44.79 -19.53
N SER A 104 13.88 45.96 -18.89
CA SER A 104 14.98 46.94 -18.92
C SER A 104 16.24 46.49 -18.16
N ASP A 105 16.12 45.50 -17.30
CA ASP A 105 17.17 44.95 -16.45
C ASP A 105 17.60 43.52 -16.84
N VAL A 106 17.17 43.05 -18.02
CA VAL A 106 17.59 41.75 -18.59
C VAL A 106 18.11 41.97 -20.00
N ASP A 107 19.43 41.90 -20.14
CA ASP A 107 20.11 41.91 -21.44
C ASP A 107 19.70 40.67 -22.27
N PRO A 108 19.39 40.79 -23.58
CA PRO A 108 19.07 39.64 -24.42
C PRO A 108 20.14 38.53 -24.46
N ASP A 109 21.41 38.87 -24.24
CA ASP A 109 22.52 37.89 -24.17
C ASP A 109 22.68 37.27 -22.77
N SER A 110 21.86 37.67 -21.79
CA SER A 110 21.87 37.13 -20.43
C SER A 110 21.39 35.69 -20.37
N SER A 111 21.98 34.88 -19.48
CA SER A 111 21.52 33.51 -19.19
C SER A 111 20.12 33.42 -18.57
N PHE A 112 19.46 34.55 -18.32
CA PHE A 112 18.09 34.63 -17.80
C PHE A 112 17.10 35.18 -18.84
N ALA A 113 17.58 35.63 -20.00
CA ALA A 113 16.77 36.33 -21.00
C ALA A 113 15.64 35.45 -21.52
N GLU A 114 15.97 34.25 -22.00
CA GLU A 114 15.00 33.29 -22.52
C GLU A 114 13.94 32.95 -21.48
N ALA A 115 14.35 32.58 -20.27
CA ALA A 115 13.40 32.16 -19.25
C ALA A 115 12.53 33.31 -18.73
N ALA A 116 13.09 34.52 -18.58
CA ALA A 116 12.30 35.69 -18.21
C ALA A 116 11.23 35.99 -19.26
N THR A 117 11.57 35.92 -20.55
CA THR A 117 10.65 36.17 -21.65
C THR A 117 9.56 35.10 -21.73
N LEU A 118 9.93 33.81 -21.70
CA LEU A 118 8.97 32.70 -21.77
C LEU A 118 7.98 32.73 -20.60
N LEU A 119 8.47 32.79 -19.36
CA LEU A 119 7.59 32.76 -18.19
C LEU A 119 6.76 34.04 -18.02
N SER A 120 7.22 35.17 -18.53
CA SER A 120 6.40 36.37 -18.59
C SER A 120 5.30 36.28 -19.64
N ALA A 121 5.57 35.66 -20.79
CA ALA A 121 4.57 35.45 -21.84
C ALA A 121 3.45 34.49 -21.37
N GLU A 122 3.82 33.46 -20.59
CA GLU A 122 2.88 32.52 -19.96
C GLU A 122 2.19 33.11 -18.71
N GLY A 123 2.55 34.31 -18.27
CA GLY A 123 1.97 34.95 -17.08
C GLY A 123 2.39 34.31 -15.74
N ILE A 124 3.35 33.39 -15.75
CA ILE A 124 3.87 32.69 -14.57
C ILE A 124 4.70 33.65 -13.71
N MET A 125 5.69 34.31 -14.32
CA MET A 125 6.56 35.28 -13.67
C MET A 125 6.41 36.66 -14.30
N VAL A 126 5.67 37.54 -13.64
CA VAL A 126 5.46 38.92 -14.10
C VAL A 126 6.52 39.84 -13.51
N GLY A 127 7.00 40.80 -14.31
CA GLY A 127 7.92 41.84 -13.87
C GLY A 127 7.30 42.85 -12.90
N SER A 128 8.14 43.49 -12.12
CA SER A 128 7.82 44.65 -11.29
C SER A 128 7.81 45.95 -12.13
N SER A 129 7.50 47.08 -11.51
CA SER A 129 7.52 48.41 -12.16
C SER A 129 6.67 48.44 -13.44
N GLU A 130 5.37 48.13 -13.30
CA GLU A 130 4.43 48.01 -14.43
C GLU A 130 4.85 46.97 -15.48
N GLY A 131 5.59 45.92 -15.06
CA GLY A 131 6.03 44.83 -15.93
C GLY A 131 7.39 45.05 -16.61
N THR A 132 8.09 46.15 -16.33
CA THR A 132 9.33 46.54 -17.05
C THR A 132 10.64 46.09 -16.40
N MET A 133 10.59 45.55 -15.18
CA MET A 133 11.77 45.09 -14.43
C MET A 133 11.58 43.66 -13.91
N PHE A 134 12.40 42.71 -14.37
CA PHE A 134 12.32 41.30 -13.98
C PHE A 134 13.04 41.00 -12.67
N ARG A 135 14.15 41.70 -12.42
CA ARG A 135 15.07 41.58 -11.28
C ARG A 135 15.71 40.19 -11.16
N PRO A 136 16.45 39.73 -12.19
CA PRO A 136 16.91 38.35 -12.28
C PRO A 136 17.88 37.94 -11.17
N THR A 137 18.60 38.89 -10.57
CA THR A 137 19.61 38.62 -9.53
C THR A 137 19.08 38.78 -8.10
N GLU A 138 17.86 39.29 -7.92
CA GLU A 138 17.26 39.42 -6.60
C GLU A 138 16.76 38.05 -6.10
N PRO A 139 16.88 37.74 -4.79
CA PRO A 139 16.28 36.54 -4.22
C PRO A 139 14.75 36.58 -4.33
N ILE A 140 14.13 35.41 -4.33
CA ILE A 140 12.67 35.27 -4.26
C ILE A 140 12.23 34.98 -2.82
N SER A 141 11.15 35.62 -2.38
CA SER A 141 10.51 35.28 -1.11
C SER A 141 9.63 34.04 -1.22
N ARG A 142 9.32 33.39 -0.10
CA ARG A 142 8.45 32.21 -0.05
C ARG A 142 7.05 32.45 -0.62
N GLU A 143 6.44 33.61 -0.37
CA GLU A 143 5.11 33.96 -0.94
C GLU A 143 5.16 34.15 -2.46
N GLN A 144 6.27 34.70 -2.98
CA GLN A 144 6.46 34.87 -4.41
C GLN A 144 6.72 33.51 -5.09
N MET A 145 7.52 32.65 -4.46
CA MET A 145 7.73 31.27 -4.91
C MET A 145 6.39 30.52 -5.01
N ALA A 146 5.50 30.66 -4.02
CA ALA A 146 4.19 30.03 -4.06
C ALA A 146 3.41 30.42 -5.32
N SER A 147 3.37 31.72 -5.63
CA SER A 147 2.69 32.20 -6.85
C SER A 147 3.33 31.70 -8.14
N VAL A 148 4.65 31.53 -8.17
CA VAL A 148 5.34 30.97 -9.35
C VAL A 148 4.99 29.50 -9.54
N LEU A 149 5.05 28.69 -8.47
CA LEU A 149 4.76 27.26 -8.55
C LEU A 149 3.30 27.00 -8.89
N VAL A 150 2.36 27.66 -8.22
CA VAL A 150 0.92 27.49 -8.48
C VAL A 150 0.57 27.86 -9.91
N ARG A 151 1.07 28.99 -10.44
CA ARG A 151 0.80 29.38 -11.83
C ARG A 151 1.50 28.51 -12.87
N ALA A 152 2.72 28.05 -12.58
CA ALA A 152 3.49 27.23 -13.51
C ALA A 152 2.88 25.84 -13.69
N PHE A 153 2.35 25.27 -12.61
CA PHE A 153 1.91 23.87 -12.56
C PHE A 153 0.40 23.70 -12.39
N ASP A 154 -0.35 24.82 -12.41
CA ASP A 154 -1.81 24.85 -12.28
C ASP A 154 -2.30 24.12 -11.02
N ILE A 155 -1.68 24.44 -9.88
CA ILE A 155 -1.93 23.73 -8.62
C ILE A 155 -3.27 24.21 -8.04
N GLU A 156 -4.19 23.27 -7.87
CA GLU A 156 -5.50 23.54 -7.29
C GLU A 156 -5.44 23.45 -5.76
N SER A 157 -6.30 24.21 -5.08
CA SER A 157 -6.51 24.02 -3.63
C SER A 157 -7.27 22.72 -3.40
N SER A 158 -6.96 22.00 -2.33
CA SER A 158 -7.74 20.80 -1.94
C SER A 158 -9.18 21.15 -1.52
N GLY A 159 -9.48 22.44 -1.33
CA GLY A 159 -10.77 22.92 -0.84
C GLY A 159 -10.92 22.82 0.69
N GLU A 160 -9.92 22.28 1.37
CA GLU A 160 -9.87 22.21 2.83
C GLU A 160 -9.39 23.53 3.45
N ASP A 161 -9.95 23.86 4.62
CA ASP A 161 -9.47 24.99 5.41
C ASP A 161 -8.07 24.67 5.95
N VAL A 162 -7.08 25.43 5.52
CA VAL A 162 -5.69 25.31 5.99
C VAL A 162 -5.39 26.30 7.10
N ASP A 163 -4.78 25.83 8.19
CA ASP A 163 -4.28 26.69 9.26
C ASP A 163 -2.84 27.13 8.96
N VAL A 164 -2.70 28.35 8.43
CA VAL A 164 -1.40 28.99 8.23
C VAL A 164 -1.20 30.04 9.32
N VAL A 165 -0.33 29.75 10.29
CA VAL A 165 -0.16 30.52 11.53
C VAL A 165 0.16 32.00 11.27
N ASP A 166 0.90 32.28 10.19
CA ASP A 166 1.36 33.61 9.80
C ASP A 166 0.74 34.09 8.47
N ALA A 167 -0.48 33.63 8.16
CA ALA A 167 -1.25 34.05 6.99
C ALA A 167 -1.43 35.57 6.90
N ASP A 168 -1.53 36.26 8.03
CA ASP A 168 -1.67 37.72 8.12
C ASP A 168 -0.43 38.49 7.65
N LEU A 169 0.73 37.81 7.56
CA LEU A 169 1.96 38.39 7.03
C LEU A 169 2.06 38.26 5.50
N VAL A 170 1.25 37.39 4.89
CA VAL A 170 1.23 37.16 3.44
C VAL A 170 0.63 38.37 2.73
N HIS A 171 1.26 38.84 1.66
CA HIS A 171 0.63 39.85 0.83
C HIS A 171 -0.62 39.26 0.13
N ASN A 172 -1.76 39.97 0.13
CA ASN A 172 -3.04 39.45 -0.39
C ASN A 172 -2.96 38.84 -1.80
N SER A 173 -2.08 39.33 -2.68
CA SER A 173 -1.91 38.77 -4.04
C SER A 173 -1.28 37.37 -4.09
N HIS A 174 -0.76 36.89 -2.96
CA HIS A 174 -0.09 35.61 -2.83
C HIS A 174 -0.87 34.64 -1.94
N LEU A 175 -1.84 35.12 -1.16
CA LEU A 175 -2.56 34.35 -0.14
C LEU A 175 -3.16 33.06 -0.69
N GLU A 176 -3.97 33.14 -1.75
CA GLU A 176 -4.60 31.96 -2.37
C GLU A 176 -3.56 30.93 -2.85
N ASN A 177 -2.42 31.40 -3.38
CA ASN A 177 -1.35 30.50 -3.84
C ASN A 177 -0.61 29.86 -2.66
N VAL A 178 -0.47 30.57 -1.54
CA VAL A 178 0.11 30.03 -0.31
C VAL A 178 -0.80 28.95 0.26
N GLU A 179 -2.10 29.24 0.35
CA GLU A 179 -3.10 28.29 0.84
C GLU A 179 -3.15 27.03 -0.04
N ALA A 180 -3.13 27.18 -1.36
CA ALA A 180 -3.07 26.04 -2.29
C ALA A 180 -1.85 25.14 -2.02
N LEU A 181 -0.64 25.71 -1.92
CA LEU A 181 0.56 24.91 -1.64
C LEU A 181 0.55 24.22 -0.27
N VAL A 182 -0.04 24.87 0.74
CA VAL A 182 -0.16 24.26 2.08
C VAL A 182 -1.19 23.14 2.06
N SER A 183 -2.33 23.35 1.39
CA SER A 183 -3.43 22.38 1.29
C SER A 183 -3.00 21.09 0.59
N GLN A 184 -2.10 21.19 -0.38
CA GLN A 184 -1.55 20.04 -1.11
C GLN A 184 -0.31 19.41 -0.45
N GLY A 185 0.04 19.83 0.78
CA GLY A 185 1.23 19.31 1.48
C GLY A 185 2.57 19.64 0.80
N ILE A 186 2.60 20.57 -0.15
CA ILE A 186 3.82 20.97 -0.86
C ILE A 186 4.72 21.79 0.08
N SER A 187 4.12 22.72 0.84
CA SER A 187 4.84 23.56 1.80
C SER A 187 4.43 23.26 3.25
N VAL A 188 4.94 22.15 3.79
CA VAL A 188 4.72 21.75 5.20
C VAL A 188 5.88 22.19 6.08
N THR A 189 5.55 22.70 7.27
CA THR A 189 6.51 22.95 8.36
C THR A 189 5.93 22.41 9.65
N SER A 190 6.78 21.97 10.58
CA SER A 190 6.32 21.36 11.84
C SER A 190 5.57 22.33 12.76
N ASP A 191 5.73 23.63 12.55
CA ASP A 191 5.10 24.70 13.33
C ASP A 191 3.98 25.42 12.56
N ASN A 192 3.56 24.90 11.40
CA ASN A 192 2.54 25.47 10.52
C ASN A 192 2.79 26.94 10.10
N ALA A 193 4.03 27.43 10.24
CA ALA A 193 4.41 28.77 9.82
C ALA A 193 4.92 28.77 8.37
N PHE A 194 4.26 29.50 7.48
CA PHE A 194 4.64 29.58 6.08
C PHE A 194 5.87 30.47 5.85
N ARG A 195 6.15 31.45 6.72
CA ARG A 195 7.29 32.38 6.65
C ARG A 195 7.34 33.18 5.34
N PRO A 196 6.27 33.91 4.97
CA PRO A 196 6.07 34.42 3.60
C PRO A 196 7.17 35.36 3.09
N ARG A 197 7.83 36.09 3.99
CA ARG A 197 8.84 37.11 3.65
C ARG A 197 10.28 36.60 3.68
N GLU A 198 10.51 35.35 4.07
CA GLU A 198 11.84 34.78 4.05
C GLU A 198 12.26 34.43 2.62
N ASP A 199 13.55 34.60 2.33
CA ASP A 199 14.14 34.17 1.06
C ASP A 199 14.20 32.64 0.99
N VAL A 200 13.98 32.09 -0.19
CA VAL A 200 14.08 30.65 -0.43
C VAL A 200 15.53 30.27 -0.74
N THR A 201 16.08 29.26 -0.09
CA THR A 201 17.39 28.69 -0.45
C THR A 201 17.28 27.74 -1.64
N ARG A 202 18.40 27.50 -2.35
CA ARG A 202 18.43 26.59 -3.50
C ARG A 202 18.01 25.16 -3.14
N ALA A 203 18.36 24.66 -1.95
CA ALA A 203 17.91 23.36 -1.48
C ALA A 203 16.40 23.33 -1.20
N GLN A 204 15.87 24.35 -0.51
CA GLN A 204 14.42 24.45 -0.28
C GLN A 204 13.63 24.51 -1.59
N PHE A 205 14.11 25.28 -2.58
CA PHE A 205 13.43 25.35 -3.87
C PHE A 205 13.42 24.01 -4.62
N ALA A 206 14.51 23.23 -4.54
CA ALA A 206 14.54 21.87 -5.11
C ALA A 206 13.47 20.97 -4.48
N VAL A 207 13.30 21.06 -3.15
CA VAL A 207 12.26 20.31 -2.43
C VAL A 207 10.86 20.71 -2.88
N PHE A 208 10.57 22.01 -2.96
CA PHE A 208 9.25 22.46 -3.40
C PHE A 208 8.97 22.08 -4.86
N LEU A 209 9.95 22.22 -5.74
CA LEU A 209 9.80 21.85 -7.14
C LEU A 209 9.57 20.35 -7.32
N ASP A 210 10.33 19.50 -6.63
CA ASP A 210 10.14 18.04 -6.68
C ASP A 210 8.75 17.62 -6.20
N ARG A 211 8.26 18.21 -5.10
CA ARG A 211 6.91 17.96 -4.59
C ARG A 211 5.83 18.39 -5.56
N VAL A 212 5.99 19.55 -6.20
CA VAL A 212 5.05 20.02 -7.22
C VAL A 212 5.04 19.09 -8.43
N LEU A 213 6.21 18.63 -8.89
CA LEU A 213 6.30 17.67 -9.99
C LEU A 213 5.63 16.34 -9.64
N ALA A 214 5.78 15.88 -8.40
CA ALA A 214 5.12 14.67 -7.91
C ALA A 214 3.59 14.82 -7.83
N TYR A 215 3.10 15.97 -7.32
CA TYR A 215 1.67 16.31 -7.34
C TYR A 215 1.12 16.34 -8.76
N THR A 216 1.75 17.10 -9.66
CA THR A 216 1.30 17.19 -11.06
C THR A 216 1.32 15.84 -11.78
N TRP A 217 2.29 14.98 -11.45
CA TRP A 217 2.32 13.62 -12.01
C TRP A 217 1.13 12.79 -11.53
N THR A 218 0.79 12.88 -10.25
CA THR A 218 -0.36 12.18 -9.64
C THR A 218 -1.67 12.58 -10.30
N GLU A 219 -1.91 13.89 -10.44
CA GLU A 219 -3.05 14.45 -11.16
C GLU A 219 -3.10 13.99 -12.63
N LEU A 220 -1.94 13.86 -13.28
CA LEU A 220 -1.87 13.41 -14.66
C LEU A 220 -2.22 11.92 -14.81
N GLN A 221 -1.88 11.11 -13.82
CA GLN A 221 -2.27 9.69 -13.77
C GLN A 221 -3.73 9.51 -13.32
N GLY A 222 -4.41 10.59 -12.89
CA GLY A 222 -5.78 10.53 -12.38
C GLY A 222 -5.89 9.75 -11.08
N ILE A 223 -4.86 9.76 -10.24
CA ILE A 223 -4.85 9.07 -8.95
C ILE A 223 -5.47 9.98 -7.90
N GLU A 224 -6.57 9.55 -7.30
CA GLU A 224 -7.27 10.25 -6.22
C GLU A 224 -6.57 10.01 -4.87
N GLY A 225 -6.14 8.78 -4.61
CA GLY A 225 -5.55 8.42 -3.33
C GLY A 225 -5.00 7.00 -3.31
N ILE A 226 -4.31 6.66 -2.21
CA ILE A 226 -3.87 5.30 -1.93
C ILE A 226 -4.11 4.93 -0.47
N GLU A 227 -4.29 3.65 -0.20
CA GLU A 227 -4.52 3.13 1.15
C GLU A 227 -3.85 1.77 1.32
N ALA A 228 -3.09 1.59 2.40
CA ALA A 228 -2.62 0.27 2.79
C ALA A 228 -3.75 -0.44 3.53
N ILE A 229 -4.22 -1.56 2.99
CA ILE A 229 -5.34 -2.32 3.56
C ILE A 229 -4.83 -3.29 4.63
N ASN A 230 -3.68 -3.89 4.37
CA ASN A 230 -2.97 -4.79 5.27
C ASN A 230 -1.48 -4.77 4.90
N ASN A 231 -0.66 -5.61 5.52
CA ASN A 231 0.79 -5.65 5.34
C ASN A 231 1.27 -6.10 3.95
N THR A 232 0.40 -6.56 3.06
CA THR A 232 0.74 -6.98 1.69
C THR A 232 -0.18 -6.38 0.63
N THR A 233 -1.25 -5.68 1.00
CA THR A 233 -2.23 -5.14 0.08
C THR A 233 -2.28 -3.62 0.15
N VAL A 234 -2.20 -2.96 -1.01
CA VAL A 234 -2.38 -1.52 -1.16
C VAL A 234 -3.43 -1.25 -2.23
N HIS A 235 -4.43 -0.42 -1.93
CA HIS A 235 -5.38 0.07 -2.92
C HIS A 235 -4.91 1.40 -3.50
N VAL A 236 -5.07 1.56 -4.82
CA VAL A 236 -4.87 2.82 -5.55
C VAL A 236 -6.20 3.21 -6.17
N TYR A 237 -6.70 4.37 -5.78
CA TYR A 237 -7.99 4.91 -6.23
C TYR A 237 -7.78 5.91 -7.37
N PHE A 238 -8.60 5.82 -8.42
CA PHE A 238 -8.53 6.66 -9.60
C PHE A 238 -9.81 7.46 -9.82
N GLU A 239 -9.68 8.65 -10.41
CA GLU A 239 -10.81 9.54 -10.73
C GLU A 239 -11.67 9.03 -11.89
N GLU A 240 -11.06 8.29 -12.82
CA GLU A 240 -11.71 7.71 -14.00
C GLU A 240 -11.44 6.20 -14.05
N PRO A 241 -12.33 5.39 -14.65
CA PRO A 241 -12.12 3.96 -14.77
C PRO A 241 -10.84 3.60 -15.53
N ILE A 242 -10.15 2.55 -15.08
CA ILE A 242 -8.93 2.03 -15.69
C ILE A 242 -9.21 0.70 -16.40
N ASP A 243 -8.71 0.60 -17.64
CA ASP A 243 -8.84 -0.61 -18.46
C ASP A 243 -7.68 -1.60 -18.25
N GLU A 244 -6.48 -1.10 -17.93
CA GLU A 244 -5.26 -1.90 -17.78
C GLU A 244 -4.39 -1.37 -16.63
N ALA A 245 -3.91 -2.27 -15.78
CA ALA A 245 -2.98 -1.98 -14.69
C ALA A 245 -1.84 -3.01 -14.72
N PRO A 246 -0.84 -2.87 -15.62
CA PRO A 246 0.29 -3.79 -15.63
C PRO A 246 1.11 -3.64 -14.35
N THR A 247 1.55 -4.74 -13.73
CA THR A 247 2.35 -4.70 -12.47
C THR A 247 3.58 -3.80 -12.58
N ALA A 248 4.28 -3.84 -13.72
CA ALA A 248 5.46 -3.01 -13.98
C ALA A 248 5.18 -1.49 -14.03
N MET A 249 3.91 -1.09 -14.06
CA MET A 249 3.51 0.33 -13.98
C MET A 249 3.69 0.87 -12.56
N PHE A 250 3.63 0.02 -11.53
CA PHE A 250 3.62 0.44 -10.12
C PHE A 250 4.91 0.01 -9.42
N ALA A 251 5.45 0.90 -8.59
CA ALA A 251 6.62 0.63 -7.75
C ALA A 251 6.58 1.52 -6.50
N PHE A 252 7.47 1.25 -5.54
CA PHE A 252 7.67 2.09 -4.36
C PHE A 252 9.14 2.49 -4.21
N ASP A 253 9.40 3.60 -3.52
CA ASP A 253 10.74 4.19 -3.36
C ASP A 253 11.69 3.39 -2.44
N ASN A 254 11.18 2.55 -1.55
CA ASN A 254 11.94 1.88 -0.48
C ASN A 254 11.96 0.34 -0.57
N GLU A 255 12.25 -0.23 -1.75
CA GLU A 255 12.38 -1.69 -1.99
C GLU A 255 11.10 -2.52 -1.70
N LEU A 256 9.96 -1.90 -1.44
CA LEU A 256 8.67 -2.59 -1.37
C LEU A 256 8.29 -3.06 -2.78
N GLU A 257 8.39 -4.37 -3.01
CA GLU A 257 8.15 -4.97 -4.31
C GLU A 257 6.64 -5.06 -4.58
N VAL A 258 6.21 -4.65 -5.78
CA VAL A 258 4.85 -4.92 -6.27
C VAL A 258 4.89 -6.25 -7.02
N LEU A 259 4.21 -7.26 -6.45
CA LEU A 259 4.24 -8.65 -6.92
C LEU A 259 3.14 -8.92 -7.95
N ASP A 260 1.96 -8.34 -7.75
CA ASP A 260 0.81 -8.49 -8.64
C ASP A 260 -0.12 -7.29 -8.56
N THR A 261 -1.00 -7.16 -9.56
CA THR A 261 -1.97 -6.07 -9.68
C THR A 261 -3.29 -6.56 -10.24
N ALA A 262 -4.40 -6.22 -9.58
CA ALA A 262 -5.75 -6.51 -10.02
C ALA A 262 -6.60 -5.25 -10.08
N ILE A 263 -7.56 -5.19 -10.99
CA ILE A 263 -8.55 -4.11 -11.07
C ILE A 263 -9.84 -4.64 -10.44
N GLU A 264 -10.41 -3.90 -9.50
CA GLU A 264 -11.69 -4.21 -8.88
C GLU A 264 -12.85 -4.09 -9.89
N ASP A 265 -13.97 -4.73 -9.58
CA ASP A 265 -15.18 -4.71 -10.42
C ASP A 265 -15.76 -3.29 -10.64
N ASP A 266 -15.42 -2.34 -9.77
CA ASP A 266 -15.81 -0.93 -9.93
C ASP A 266 -15.09 -0.25 -11.10
N GLY A 267 -13.90 -0.74 -11.49
CA GLY A 267 -13.01 -0.16 -12.49
C GLY A 267 -12.22 1.06 -12.01
N TYR A 268 -12.42 1.56 -10.79
CA TYR A 268 -11.75 2.74 -10.24
C TYR A 268 -10.65 2.39 -9.23
N THR A 269 -10.62 1.14 -8.76
CA THR A 269 -9.65 0.69 -7.76
C THR A 269 -8.69 -0.32 -8.37
N VAL A 270 -7.39 -0.07 -8.21
CA VAL A 270 -6.32 -1.05 -8.49
C VAL A 270 -5.78 -1.57 -7.18
N VAL A 271 -5.85 -2.89 -6.99
CA VAL A 271 -5.26 -3.60 -5.87
C VAL A 271 -3.84 -3.99 -6.23
N LEU A 272 -2.87 -3.53 -5.43
CA LEU A 272 -1.48 -3.92 -5.50
C LEU A 272 -1.21 -4.99 -4.44
N THR A 273 -0.78 -6.17 -4.86
CA THR A 273 -0.16 -7.15 -3.98
C THR A 273 1.33 -6.83 -3.88
N THR A 274 1.83 -6.69 -2.67
CA THR A 274 3.19 -6.26 -2.35
C THR A 274 3.92 -7.30 -1.50
N SER A 275 5.26 -7.20 -1.44
CA SER A 275 6.00 -7.86 -0.36
C SER A 275 5.57 -7.32 1.01
N GLU A 276 5.89 -8.02 2.10
CA GLU A 276 5.53 -7.57 3.44
C GLU A 276 6.02 -6.15 3.74
N GLN A 277 5.10 -5.31 4.18
CA GLN A 277 5.34 -3.96 4.63
C GLN A 277 5.94 -3.97 6.04
N VAL A 278 6.92 -3.10 6.26
CA VAL A 278 7.41 -2.79 7.61
C VAL A 278 6.50 -1.77 8.29
N LEU A 279 6.03 -2.10 9.49
CA LEU A 279 5.22 -1.22 10.33
C LEU A 279 5.87 0.16 10.52
N ASP A 280 5.07 1.22 10.44
CA ASP A 280 5.46 2.63 10.59
C ASP A 280 6.44 3.15 9.52
N GLN A 281 6.90 2.31 8.59
CA GLN A 281 7.73 2.76 7.47
C GLN A 281 6.85 3.41 6.40
N THR A 282 7.28 4.55 5.88
CA THR A 282 6.56 5.22 4.78
C THR A 282 7.05 4.74 3.42
N TYR A 283 6.12 4.56 2.49
CA TYR A 283 6.40 4.21 1.09
C TYR A 283 5.74 5.22 0.17
N THR A 284 6.49 5.83 -0.74
CA THR A 284 5.92 6.69 -1.79
C THR A 284 5.64 5.86 -3.03
N LEU A 285 4.44 5.97 -3.60
CA LEU A 285 4.10 5.31 -4.85
C LEU A 285 4.85 5.95 -6.03
N LEU A 286 5.34 5.12 -6.94
CA LEU A 286 5.84 5.49 -8.26
C LEU A 286 4.91 4.87 -9.29
N VAL A 287 4.57 5.67 -10.30
CA VAL A 287 3.79 5.21 -11.46
C VAL A 287 4.56 5.52 -12.73
N SER A 288 4.81 4.49 -13.54
CA SER A 288 5.68 4.54 -14.73
C SER A 288 7.03 5.21 -14.44
N GLU A 289 7.71 4.74 -13.38
CA GLU A 289 9.02 5.23 -12.90
C GLU A 289 9.04 6.66 -12.32
N ALA A 290 7.91 7.38 -12.37
CA ALA A 290 7.80 8.72 -11.83
C ALA A 290 7.07 8.72 -10.48
N ARG A 291 7.70 9.39 -9.52
CA ARG A 291 7.20 9.59 -8.15
C ARG A 291 5.89 10.37 -8.13
N THR A 292 4.89 9.86 -7.42
CA THR A 292 3.64 10.56 -7.09
C THR A 292 3.78 11.28 -5.74
N ASN A 293 2.78 12.07 -5.33
CA ASN A 293 2.71 12.61 -3.97
C ASN A 293 1.95 11.67 -3.01
N GLN A 294 1.64 10.44 -3.45
CA GLN A 294 0.85 9.47 -2.70
C GLN A 294 1.77 8.61 -1.82
N VAL A 295 1.49 8.59 -0.52
CA VAL A 295 2.31 7.93 0.49
C VAL A 295 1.43 7.06 1.39
N ILE A 296 1.84 5.81 1.59
CA ILE A 296 1.29 4.95 2.65
C ILE A 296 2.27 4.84 3.81
N THR A 297 1.73 4.50 4.99
CA THR A 297 2.52 4.02 6.13
C THR A 297 2.27 2.52 6.23
N GLY A 298 3.33 1.72 6.38
CA GLY A 298 3.23 0.26 6.40
C GLY A 298 2.41 -0.26 7.58
N HIS A 299 1.63 -1.30 7.32
CA HIS A 299 0.80 -2.01 8.30
C HIS A 299 1.50 -3.30 8.79
N ASP A 300 1.16 -3.77 9.99
CA ASP A 300 1.58 -5.07 10.54
C ASP A 300 0.50 -6.16 10.44
N GLU A 301 -0.75 -5.76 10.22
CA GLU A 301 -1.87 -6.69 10.08
C GLU A 301 -1.68 -7.54 8.83
N ALA A 302 -1.57 -8.86 9.02
CA ALA A 302 -1.50 -9.79 7.90
C ALA A 302 -2.74 -9.66 7.03
N ALA A 303 -2.58 -9.80 5.71
CA ALA A 303 -3.75 -9.96 4.85
C ALA A 303 -4.66 -11.06 5.43
N PRO A 304 -5.98 -10.84 5.50
CA PRO A 304 -6.89 -11.93 5.82
C PRO A 304 -6.60 -13.04 4.83
N THR A 305 -6.36 -14.25 5.34
CA THR A 305 -6.15 -15.41 4.47
C THR A 305 -7.34 -15.44 3.49
N PRO A 306 -7.09 -15.51 2.17
CA PRO A 306 -8.16 -15.38 1.19
C PRO A 306 -9.28 -16.35 1.53
N GLU A 307 -10.51 -15.85 1.58
CA GLU A 307 -11.68 -16.67 1.89
C GLU A 307 -11.70 -17.80 0.84
N PRO A 308 -11.49 -19.05 1.26
CA PRO A 308 -11.35 -20.16 0.33
C PRO A 308 -12.63 -20.40 -0.46
N GLU A 309 -12.51 -20.94 -1.67
CA GLU A 309 -13.69 -21.20 -2.52
C GLU A 309 -14.69 -22.11 -1.77
N PRO A 310 -16.00 -21.77 -1.75
CA PRO A 310 -16.99 -22.59 -1.04
C PRO A 310 -17.06 -24.02 -1.58
N GLY A 311 -17.08 -25.00 -0.68
CA GLY A 311 -17.08 -26.42 -1.03
C GLY A 311 -15.71 -26.98 -1.40
N THR A 312 -14.63 -26.33 -0.97
CA THR A 312 -13.26 -26.83 -1.08
C THR A 312 -12.71 -27.27 0.28
N ILE A 313 -11.65 -28.07 0.26
CA ILE A 313 -10.99 -28.52 1.49
C ILE A 313 -10.28 -27.35 2.18
N GLU A 314 -9.86 -26.36 1.40
CA GLU A 314 -9.31 -25.10 1.88
C GLU A 314 -10.33 -24.33 2.74
N GLU A 315 -11.64 -24.40 2.44
CA GLU A 315 -12.73 -23.87 3.31
C GLU A 315 -12.71 -24.47 4.70
N VAL A 316 -12.54 -25.78 4.76
CA VAL A 316 -12.52 -26.51 6.02
C VAL A 316 -11.26 -26.19 6.81
N VAL A 317 -10.10 -26.14 6.14
CA VAL A 317 -8.81 -25.81 6.77
C VAL A 317 -8.80 -24.37 7.29
N TYR A 318 -9.30 -23.42 6.52
CA TYR A 318 -9.43 -22.02 6.95
C TYR A 318 -10.34 -21.88 8.17
N ALA A 319 -11.52 -22.53 8.16
CA ALA A 319 -12.45 -22.48 9.29
C ALA A 319 -11.86 -23.10 10.56
N LEU A 320 -11.03 -24.14 10.44
CA LEU A 320 -10.29 -24.72 11.57
C LEU A 320 -9.24 -23.76 12.13
N GLN A 321 -8.51 -23.06 11.26
CA GLN A 321 -7.52 -22.08 11.66
C GLN A 321 -8.17 -20.89 12.37
N GLU A 322 -9.21 -20.32 11.77
CA GLU A 322 -9.95 -19.18 12.31
C GLU A 322 -10.53 -19.50 13.69
N ALA A 323 -11.17 -20.67 13.84
CA ALA A 323 -11.71 -21.10 15.12
C ALA A 323 -10.64 -21.32 16.19
N TYR A 324 -9.46 -21.83 15.80
CA TYR A 324 -8.33 -21.99 16.71
C TYR A 324 -7.78 -20.64 17.19
N GLU A 325 -7.58 -19.68 16.28
CA GLU A 325 -7.09 -18.33 16.60
C GLU A 325 -8.05 -17.55 17.52
N GLN A 326 -9.36 -17.78 17.37
CA GLN A 326 -10.39 -17.16 18.19
C GLN A 326 -10.65 -17.89 19.53
N GLU A 327 -9.96 -19.00 19.79
CA GLU A 327 -10.24 -19.90 20.92
C GLU A 327 -11.72 -20.37 20.96
N ASP A 328 -12.37 -20.51 19.79
CA ASP A 328 -13.77 -20.94 19.64
C ASP A 328 -13.86 -22.46 19.41
N GLU A 329 -13.97 -23.21 20.51
CA GLU A 329 -14.06 -24.68 20.48
C GLU A 329 -15.29 -25.19 19.69
N VAL A 330 -16.39 -24.44 19.64
CA VAL A 330 -17.61 -24.86 18.93
C VAL A 330 -17.40 -24.76 17.43
N ALA A 331 -16.90 -23.62 16.97
CA ALA A 331 -16.58 -23.40 15.56
C ALA A 331 -15.51 -24.40 15.07
N PHE A 332 -14.53 -24.73 15.91
CA PHE A 332 -13.48 -25.69 15.57
C PHE A 332 -14.06 -27.08 15.34
N LEU A 333 -14.96 -27.54 16.23
CA LEU A 333 -15.63 -28.83 16.07
C LEU A 333 -16.56 -28.87 14.86
N GLU A 334 -17.32 -27.80 14.60
CA GLU A 334 -18.18 -27.69 13.43
C GLU A 334 -17.37 -27.80 12.12
N ALA A 335 -16.24 -27.08 12.03
CA ALA A 335 -15.34 -27.18 10.89
C ALA A 335 -14.78 -28.60 10.73
N LEU A 336 -14.38 -29.24 11.84
CA LEU A 336 -13.86 -30.61 11.81
C LEU A 336 -14.87 -31.63 11.24
N THR A 337 -16.18 -31.41 11.45
CA THR A 337 -17.20 -32.32 10.89
C THR A 337 -17.28 -32.28 9.36
N LYS A 338 -16.95 -31.14 8.74
CA LYS A 338 -16.98 -30.96 7.27
C LYS A 338 -15.83 -31.68 6.57
N ILE A 339 -14.76 -32.05 7.27
CA ILE A 339 -13.65 -32.88 6.75
C ILE A 339 -14.19 -34.17 6.12
N ASN A 340 -15.26 -34.74 6.69
CA ASN A 340 -15.87 -35.99 6.23
C ASN A 340 -16.56 -35.89 4.84
N GLU A 341 -16.71 -34.69 4.29
CA GLU A 341 -17.29 -34.49 2.96
C GLU A 341 -16.25 -34.67 1.83
N TYR A 342 -14.96 -34.83 2.18
CA TYR A 342 -13.83 -34.93 1.26
C TYR A 342 -13.11 -36.29 1.35
N ASP A 343 -12.60 -36.78 0.22
CA ASP A 343 -11.86 -38.06 0.12
C ASP A 343 -10.38 -37.87 0.53
N GLU A 344 -9.67 -38.96 0.89
CA GLU A 344 -8.26 -38.94 1.31
C GLU A 344 -7.34 -38.24 0.29
N ASP A 345 -7.60 -38.44 -1.01
CA ASP A 345 -6.85 -37.83 -2.10
C ASP A 345 -6.92 -36.29 -2.10
N ALA A 346 -7.99 -35.70 -1.54
CA ALA A 346 -8.15 -34.24 -1.45
C ALA A 346 -7.19 -33.60 -0.45
N PHE A 347 -6.69 -34.37 0.52
CA PHE A 347 -5.75 -33.90 1.55
C PHE A 347 -4.29 -33.96 1.08
N GLU A 348 -3.94 -34.88 0.18
CA GLU A 348 -2.57 -34.98 -0.37
C GLU A 348 -2.23 -33.81 -1.30
N ASP A 349 -3.22 -33.30 -2.04
CA ASP A 349 -3.01 -32.24 -3.05
C ASP A 349 -2.98 -30.82 -2.46
N SER A 350 -3.51 -30.59 -1.26
CA SER A 350 -3.68 -29.22 -0.75
C SER A 350 -2.38 -28.56 -0.27
N GLN A 351 -1.34 -29.30 0.11
CA GLN A 351 -0.10 -28.78 0.74
C GLN A 351 -0.29 -27.84 1.95
N VAL A 352 -1.53 -27.56 2.39
CA VAL A 352 -1.86 -26.70 3.51
C VAL A 352 -2.09 -27.59 4.73
N PHE A 353 -1.00 -28.02 5.35
CA PHE A 353 -1.06 -28.58 6.71
C PHE A 353 -0.30 -27.65 7.65
N PRO A 354 -1.02 -26.87 8.46
CA PRO A 354 -0.37 -26.03 9.46
C PRO A 354 0.26 -26.88 10.57
N ASP A 355 1.49 -26.53 10.97
CA ASP A 355 2.24 -27.18 12.06
C ASP A 355 1.44 -27.26 13.39
N TYR A 356 0.40 -26.44 13.57
CA TYR A 356 -0.44 -26.45 14.78
C TYR A 356 -1.33 -27.70 14.88
N ILE A 357 -1.82 -28.25 13.77
CA ILE A 357 -2.59 -29.52 13.78
C ILE A 357 -1.68 -30.65 14.24
N THR A 358 -0.42 -30.66 13.76
CA THR A 358 0.63 -31.59 14.18
C THR A 358 0.94 -31.45 15.67
N SER A 359 0.99 -30.24 16.22
CA SER A 359 1.23 -30.03 17.66
C SER A 359 0.09 -30.52 18.56
N TYR A 360 -1.17 -30.45 18.08
CA TYR A 360 -2.33 -30.98 18.79
C TYR A 360 -2.33 -32.52 18.78
N LEU A 361 -1.82 -33.13 17.69
CA LEU A 361 -1.65 -34.57 17.53
C LEU A 361 -0.47 -35.13 18.33
N ASP A 362 0.64 -34.40 18.39
CA ASP A 362 1.82 -34.73 19.20
C ASP A 362 1.50 -34.77 20.70
N ALA A 363 0.54 -33.95 21.15
CA ALA A 363 0.04 -33.96 22.51
C ALA A 363 -0.85 -35.18 22.82
N TYR A 364 -1.34 -35.89 21.80
CA TYR A 364 -2.33 -36.96 21.98
C TYR A 364 -1.74 -38.37 21.89
N ASP A 365 -0.83 -38.71 20.97
CA ASP A 365 -0.09 -40.01 21.05
C ASP A 365 1.16 -40.19 20.13
N GLY A 366 1.75 -39.13 19.59
CA GLY A 366 3.06 -39.23 18.90
C GLY A 366 3.14 -40.19 17.69
N GLN A 367 2.14 -40.19 16.80
CA GLN A 367 2.17 -40.93 15.54
C GLN A 367 2.26 -39.97 14.33
N GLU A 368 3.26 -40.17 13.48
CA GLU A 368 3.74 -39.19 12.46
C GLU A 368 3.40 -39.58 10.99
N THR A 369 2.24 -40.18 10.68
CA THR A 369 1.89 -40.50 9.27
C THR A 369 0.47 -40.13 8.84
N VAL A 370 0.26 -39.94 7.53
CA VAL A 370 -1.04 -39.63 6.89
C VAL A 370 -2.10 -40.71 7.16
N GLU A 371 -1.69 -41.98 7.23
CA GLU A 371 -2.57 -43.10 7.63
C GLU A 371 -2.99 -43.00 9.11
N ASP A 372 -2.10 -42.52 9.99
CA ASP A 372 -2.38 -42.32 11.41
C ASP A 372 -3.30 -41.10 11.63
N LEU A 373 -3.25 -40.09 10.75
CA LEU A 373 -4.17 -38.95 10.75
C LEU A 373 -5.57 -39.34 10.26
N ALA A 374 -5.68 -40.14 9.20
CA ALA A 374 -6.97 -40.70 8.76
C ALA A 374 -7.58 -41.56 9.87
N ALA A 375 -6.76 -42.34 10.58
CA ALA A 375 -7.17 -43.08 11.77
C ALA A 375 -7.55 -42.16 12.94
N PHE A 376 -6.82 -41.06 13.19
CA PHE A 376 -7.17 -40.05 14.19
C PHE A 376 -8.46 -39.32 13.85
N VAL A 377 -8.67 -38.88 12.61
CA VAL A 377 -9.94 -38.26 12.16
C VAL A 377 -11.09 -39.26 12.28
N TYR A 378 -10.85 -40.54 11.98
CA TYR A 378 -11.81 -41.62 12.21
C TYR A 378 -12.07 -41.88 13.72
N GLN A 379 -11.05 -41.77 14.55
CA GLN A 379 -11.11 -41.96 16.00
C GLN A 379 -11.72 -40.75 16.71
N VAL A 380 -11.50 -39.54 16.22
CA VAL A 380 -12.19 -38.30 16.58
C VAL A 380 -13.63 -38.35 16.07
N ASN A 381 -13.93 -38.97 14.94
CA ASN A 381 -15.32 -39.30 14.57
C ASN A 381 -16.01 -40.17 15.64
N VAL A 382 -15.25 -41.01 16.34
CA VAL A 382 -15.72 -41.89 17.42
C VAL A 382 -15.71 -41.19 18.80
N GLU A 383 -14.75 -40.31 19.08
CA GLU A 383 -14.61 -39.58 20.35
C GLU A 383 -15.33 -38.21 20.35
N THR A 384 -15.55 -37.55 19.22
CA THR A 384 -16.43 -36.38 19.07
C THR A 384 -17.90 -36.79 19.13
N ALA A 385 -18.22 -38.07 18.86
CA ALA A 385 -19.48 -38.66 19.31
C ALA A 385 -19.55 -38.81 20.86
N LEU A 386 -18.43 -38.67 21.56
CA LEU A 386 -18.28 -38.78 23.01
C LEU A 386 -18.00 -37.44 23.72
N ILE A 387 -17.57 -36.39 23.01
CA ILE A 387 -17.15 -35.11 23.60
C ILE A 387 -17.91 -33.95 22.93
N ALA A 388 -19.14 -33.75 23.41
CA ALA A 388 -19.81 -32.47 23.41
C ALA A 388 -20.73 -32.40 24.64
N VAL A 389 -20.19 -32.69 25.83
CA VAL A 389 -21.01 -32.76 27.06
C VAL A 389 -20.28 -32.10 28.23
N GLU A 390 -20.07 -30.79 28.15
CA GLU A 390 -20.00 -29.96 29.36
C GLU A 390 -21.06 -28.83 29.39
N ALA A 391 -21.72 -28.50 28.27
CA ALA A 391 -22.69 -27.41 28.21
C ALA A 391 -24.02 -27.69 27.47
N ALA A 392 -24.21 -28.86 26.86
CA ALA A 392 -25.40 -29.13 26.03
C ALA A 392 -26.64 -29.51 26.85
N THR A 393 -27.82 -29.04 26.42
CA THR A 393 -29.11 -29.42 27.01
C THR A 393 -29.55 -30.81 26.52
N GLU A 394 -30.33 -31.54 27.32
CA GLU A 394 -30.82 -32.90 27.04
C GLU A 394 -31.46 -33.04 25.64
N GLU A 395 -32.19 -32.03 25.18
CA GLU A 395 -32.86 -32.00 23.87
C GLU A 395 -31.86 -31.89 22.70
N THR A 396 -30.73 -31.21 22.91
CA THR A 396 -29.67 -31.04 21.89
C THR A 396 -28.90 -32.35 21.69
N ILE A 397 -28.64 -33.06 22.80
CA ILE A 397 -27.95 -34.36 22.79
C ILE A 397 -28.80 -35.42 22.07
N ILE A 398 -30.12 -35.46 22.32
CA ILE A 398 -31.04 -36.39 21.65
C ILE A 398 -31.14 -36.10 20.15
N GLY A 399 -31.10 -34.82 19.75
CA GLY A 399 -31.09 -34.42 18.34
C GLY A 399 -29.85 -34.93 17.60
N ALA A 400 -28.66 -34.66 18.14
CA ALA A 400 -27.37 -35.06 17.54
C ALA A 400 -27.19 -36.59 17.46
N LEU A 401 -27.66 -37.33 18.46
CA LEU A 401 -27.60 -38.79 18.44
C LEU A 401 -28.56 -39.42 17.42
N SER A 402 -29.66 -38.75 17.10
CA SER A 402 -30.65 -39.27 16.14
C SER A 402 -30.22 -39.18 14.67
N THR A 403 -29.15 -38.43 14.38
CA THR A 403 -28.57 -38.27 13.03
C THR A 403 -27.42 -39.23 12.76
N LEU A 404 -26.93 -39.96 13.77
CA LEU A 404 -25.88 -40.96 13.63
C LEU A 404 -26.48 -42.29 13.13
N ASP A 405 -26.10 -42.72 11.93
CA ASP A 405 -26.49 -44.02 11.37
C ASP A 405 -25.62 -45.14 12.00
N LEU A 406 -25.90 -45.44 13.27
CA LEU A 406 -25.14 -46.39 14.09
C LEU A 406 -25.55 -47.83 13.78
N VAL A 407 -25.14 -48.35 12.61
CA VAL A 407 -25.19 -49.79 12.35
C VAL A 407 -23.96 -50.24 11.55
N THR A 408 -22.92 -50.70 12.24
CA THR A 408 -22.05 -51.76 11.69
C THR A 408 -22.26 -53.04 12.51
N PRO A 409 -22.41 -54.22 11.87
CA PRO A 409 -22.94 -55.41 12.54
C PRO A 409 -21.99 -56.10 13.53
N GLU A 410 -20.76 -55.61 13.68
CA GLU A 410 -19.68 -56.33 14.38
C GLU A 410 -19.33 -55.75 15.77
N GLU A 411 -19.84 -54.57 16.12
CA GLU A 411 -19.62 -53.96 17.44
C GLU A 411 -20.92 -53.39 18.02
N TYR A 412 -21.37 -53.94 19.15
CA TYR A 412 -22.39 -53.29 19.97
C TYR A 412 -21.71 -52.16 20.76
N ARG A 413 -22.10 -50.90 20.52
CA ARG A 413 -21.64 -49.75 21.31
C ARG A 413 -22.72 -49.28 22.26
N LEU A 414 -22.38 -49.18 23.55
CA LEU A 414 -23.25 -48.64 24.60
C LEU A 414 -22.96 -47.15 24.78
N ILE A 415 -23.96 -46.30 24.57
CA ILE A 415 -23.86 -44.86 24.80
C ILE A 415 -24.69 -44.52 26.05
N VAL A 416 -24.03 -44.02 27.11
CA VAL A 416 -24.68 -43.61 28.36
C VAL A 416 -24.61 -42.10 28.47
N VAL A 417 -25.77 -41.43 28.50
CA VAL A 417 -25.88 -39.99 28.68
C VAL A 417 -26.38 -39.69 30.09
N SER A 418 -25.63 -38.90 30.87
CA SER A 418 -26.08 -38.46 32.20
C SER A 418 -25.54 -37.08 32.53
N THR A 419 -26.33 -36.27 33.24
CA THR A 419 -25.94 -34.94 33.72
C THR A 419 -25.13 -34.97 35.03
N SER A 420 -24.77 -36.15 35.52
CA SER A 420 -24.02 -36.33 36.77
C SER A 420 -22.86 -37.30 36.57
N THR A 421 -21.64 -36.77 36.62
CA THR A 421 -20.37 -37.50 36.39
C THR A 421 -20.18 -38.67 37.37
N GLU A 422 -20.63 -38.55 38.62
CA GLU A 422 -20.54 -39.63 39.62
C GLU A 422 -21.43 -40.84 39.29
N ARG A 423 -22.61 -40.63 38.69
CA ARG A 423 -23.54 -41.71 38.37
C ARG A 423 -23.07 -42.57 37.20
N ILE A 424 -22.31 -42.00 36.26
CA ILE A 424 -21.77 -42.69 35.09
C ILE A 424 -20.69 -43.70 35.52
N TYR A 425 -19.74 -43.26 36.33
CA TYR A 425 -18.65 -44.12 36.79
C TYR A 425 -19.16 -45.30 37.62
N GLU A 426 -20.11 -45.06 38.52
CA GLU A 426 -20.70 -46.12 39.34
C GLU A 426 -21.46 -47.13 38.48
N ALA A 427 -22.27 -46.65 37.53
CA ALA A 427 -23.03 -47.49 36.60
C ALA A 427 -22.18 -48.38 35.68
N ILE A 428 -21.12 -47.82 35.10
CA ILE A 428 -20.22 -48.55 34.20
C ILE A 428 -19.37 -49.56 34.98
N SER A 429 -18.98 -49.23 36.21
CA SER A 429 -18.16 -50.11 37.06
C SER A 429 -18.86 -51.41 37.48
N GLU A 430 -20.19 -51.46 37.36
CA GLU A 430 -21.00 -52.64 37.71
C GLU A 430 -21.18 -53.62 36.53
N LEU A 431 -20.79 -53.24 35.31
CA LEU A 431 -20.92 -54.09 34.13
C LEU A 431 -19.76 -55.08 34.03
N ASP A 432 -20.10 -56.36 33.88
CA ASP A 432 -19.14 -57.41 33.50
C ASP A 432 -19.16 -57.61 31.99
N PHE A 433 -18.24 -56.93 31.29
CA PHE A 433 -18.16 -56.92 29.83
C PHE A 433 -17.84 -58.29 29.20
N GLU A 434 -17.37 -59.26 29.98
CA GLU A 434 -17.13 -60.63 29.50
C GLU A 434 -18.35 -61.55 29.69
N SER A 435 -19.44 -61.04 30.26
CA SER A 435 -20.65 -61.81 30.53
C SER A 435 -21.46 -62.11 29.26
N GLU A 436 -21.95 -63.35 29.16
CA GLU A 436 -22.91 -63.75 28.12
C GLU A 436 -24.26 -62.99 28.23
N ASP A 437 -24.52 -62.33 29.37
CA ASP A 437 -25.73 -61.53 29.64
C ASP A 437 -25.40 -60.04 29.81
N ILE A 438 -24.38 -59.53 29.11
CA ILE A 438 -24.02 -58.11 29.15
C ILE A 438 -25.19 -57.20 28.75
N LEU A 439 -26.04 -57.64 27.81
CA LEU A 439 -27.22 -56.88 27.38
C LEU A 439 -28.28 -56.75 28.48
N GLY A 440 -28.52 -57.82 29.27
CA GLY A 440 -29.43 -57.76 30.41
C GLY A 440 -28.93 -56.85 31.53
N GLN A 441 -27.61 -56.87 31.79
CA GLN A 441 -26.97 -55.97 32.75
C GLN A 441 -27.09 -54.50 32.32
N ILE A 442 -26.88 -54.23 31.03
CA ILE A 442 -27.06 -52.90 30.45
C ILE A 442 -28.51 -52.41 30.62
N GLU A 443 -29.51 -53.25 30.31
CA GLU A 443 -30.92 -52.89 30.48
C GLU A 443 -31.26 -52.56 31.94
N GLU A 444 -30.69 -53.28 32.90
CA GLU A 444 -30.89 -53.05 34.33
C GLU A 444 -30.26 -51.74 34.80
N VAL A 445 -29.03 -51.45 34.34
CA VAL A 445 -28.33 -50.18 34.59
C VAL A 445 -29.12 -49.00 34.02
N VAL A 446 -29.56 -49.08 32.76
CA VAL A 446 -30.36 -48.03 32.10
C VAL A 446 -31.69 -47.81 32.84
N THR A 447 -32.36 -48.89 33.25
CA THR A 447 -33.62 -48.80 34.00
C THR A 447 -33.44 -48.11 35.36
N ARG A 448 -32.30 -48.32 36.02
CA ARG A 448 -31.99 -47.76 37.34
C ARG A 448 -31.59 -46.29 37.30
N ILE A 449 -30.84 -45.87 36.27
CA ILE A 449 -30.40 -44.47 36.13
C ILE A 449 -31.59 -43.57 35.76
N GLY A 450 -32.62 -44.13 35.13
CA GLY A 450 -33.65 -43.35 34.44
C GLY A 450 -33.11 -42.88 33.09
N ARG A 451 -33.99 -42.74 32.10
CA ARG A 451 -33.63 -42.40 30.71
C ARG A 451 -32.59 -41.30 30.60
#